data_AF-A0A524K2W6-F1
#
_entry.id   AF-A0A524K2W6-F1
#
_cell.length_a   1.000
_cell.length_b   1.000
_cell.length_c   1.000
_cell.angle_alpha   90.00
_cell.angle_beta   90.00
_cell.angle_gamma   90.00
#
_symmetry.space_group_name_H-M   'P 1'
#
loop_
_entity.id
_entity.type
_entity.pdbx_description
1 polymer ?
#
loop_
_entity_poly.entity_id
_entity_poly.type
_entity_poly.pdbx_seq_one_letter_code
_entity_poly.pdbx_strand_id
1 'polypeptide(L)' 'RLKPSAVIMHPLPRGPEIAPAVDDDPRAVYWRQERNGMWMRVAILLKIFRADSVVRDFDISELN' A
#
# COMPACT_ATOMS: atom_id res chain seq x y z
N ARG A 1 -4.48 -26.63 0.52
CA ARG A 1 -5.18 -25.32 0.51
C ARG A 1 -4.29 -24.29 1.20
N LEU A 2 -4.27 -23.05 0.73
CA LEU A 2 -3.63 -21.94 1.45
C LEU A 2 -4.32 -21.70 2.80
N LYS A 3 -3.57 -21.18 3.78
CA LYS A 3 -4.13 -20.78 5.08
C LYS A 3 -5.23 -19.73 4.88
N PRO A 4 -6.29 -19.73 5.71
CA PRO A 4 -7.31 -18.68 5.65
C PRO A 4 -6.74 -17.27 5.82
N SER A 5 -5.67 -17.13 6.61
CA SER A 5 -4.95 -15.88 6.87
C SER A 5 -3.80 -15.59 5.90
N ALA A 6 -3.61 -16.41 4.87
CA ALA A 6 -2.59 -16.13 3.86
C ALA A 6 -2.92 -14.84 3.11
N VAL A 7 -1.90 -14.19 2.58
CA VAL A 7 -2.02 -12.93 1.84
C VAL A 7 -1.39 -13.10 0.46
N ILE A 8 -2.10 -12.67 -0.58
CA ILE A 8 -1.66 -12.72 -1.97
C ILE A 8 -1.23 -11.31 -2.38
N MET A 9 0.05 -11.15 -2.71
CA MET A 9 0.68 -9.88 -3.10
C MET A 9 1.18 -9.97 -4.55
N HIS A 10 1.25 -8.82 -5.22
CA HIS A 10 1.73 -8.69 -6.59
C HIS A 10 2.11 -7.24 -6.87
N PRO A 11 3.28 -6.94 -7.49
CA PRO A 11 3.73 -5.57 -7.74
C PRO A 11 3.05 -4.88 -8.93
N LEU A 12 2.29 -5.62 -9.73
CA LEU A 12 1.60 -5.16 -10.94
C LEU A 12 2.54 -4.54 -12.02
N PRO A 13 2.08 -4.36 -13.27
CA PRO A 13 0.87 -4.96 -13.84
C PRO A 13 0.97 -6.49 -13.82
N ARG A 14 -0.16 -7.18 -13.67
CA ARG A 14 -0.20 -8.64 -13.76
C ARG A 14 -0.24 -9.08 -15.23
N GLY A 15 0.45 -10.16 -15.54
CA GLY A 15 0.34 -10.93 -16.76
C GLY A 15 -0.36 -12.28 -16.52
N PRO A 16 0.08 -13.37 -17.17
CA PRO A 16 -0.56 -14.68 -17.06
C PRO A 16 -0.33 -15.37 -15.70
N GLU A 17 0.54 -14.82 -14.84
CA GLU A 17 0.88 -15.38 -13.53
C GLU A 17 -0.26 -15.33 -12.51
N ILE A 18 -1.24 -14.44 -12.69
CA ILE A 18 -2.42 -14.31 -11.82
C ILE A 18 -3.67 -14.23 -12.69
N ALA A 19 -4.51 -15.26 -12.59
CA ALA A 19 -5.81 -15.27 -13.25
C ALA A 19 -6.72 -14.16 -12.69
N PRO A 20 -7.54 -13.48 -13.52
CA PRO A 20 -8.46 -12.44 -13.05
C PRO A 20 -9.45 -12.91 -11.97
N ALA A 21 -9.79 -14.21 -11.92
CA ALA A 21 -10.64 -14.78 -10.87
C ALA A 21 -10.03 -14.71 -9.45
N VAL A 22 -8.73 -14.43 -9.33
CA VAL A 22 -8.07 -14.22 -8.02
C VAL A 22 -8.49 -12.89 -7.38
N ASP A 23 -9.10 -11.98 -8.13
CA ASP A 23 -9.56 -10.67 -7.64
C ASP A 23 -10.69 -10.82 -6.61
N ASP A 24 -11.49 -11.88 -6.75
CA ASP A 24 -12.59 -12.21 -5.85
C ASP A 24 -12.10 -12.91 -4.57
N ASP A 25 -10.81 -13.31 -4.50
CA ASP A 25 -10.25 -13.91 -3.30
C ASP A 25 -10.01 -12.81 -2.25
N PRO A 26 -10.61 -12.89 -1.05
CA PRO A 26 -10.45 -11.87 -0.01
C PRO A 26 -9.01 -11.72 0.50
N ARG A 27 -8.12 -12.64 0.12
CA ARG A 27 -6.68 -12.62 0.44
C ARG A 27 -5.87 -11.83 -0.59
N ALA A 28 -6.45 -11.46 -1.73
CA ALA A 28 -5.84 -10.60 -2.72
C ALA A 28 -5.70 -9.16 -2.18
N VAL A 29 -4.48 -8.73 -1.87
CA VAL A 29 -4.23 -7.40 -1.28
C VAL A 29 -3.34 -6.51 -2.14
N TYR A 30 -3.00 -6.92 -3.37
CA TYR A 30 -2.12 -6.15 -4.25
C TYR A 30 -2.65 -4.73 -4.54
N TRP A 31 -3.96 -4.50 -4.52
CA TRP A 31 -4.52 -3.13 -4.60
C TRP A 31 -4.20 -2.27 -3.37
N ARG A 32 -4.29 -2.87 -2.16
CA ARG A 32 -3.87 -2.19 -0.93
C ARG A 32 -2.35 -1.97 -0.92
N GLN A 33 -1.59 -2.91 -1.45
CA GLN A 33 -0.14 -2.79 -1.63
C GLN A 33 0.22 -1.59 -2.52
N GLU A 34 -0.43 -1.41 -3.68
CA GLU A 34 -0.20 -0.25 -4.56
C GLU A 34 -0.44 1.08 -3.85
N ARG A 35 -1.55 1.18 -3.10
CA ARG A 35 -1.84 2.37 -2.28
C ARG A 35 -0.78 2.59 -1.21
N ASN A 36 -0.31 1.53 -0.54
CA ASN A 36 0.78 1.62 0.43
C ASN A 36 2.10 2.06 -0.23
N GLY A 37 2.34 1.70 -1.50
CA GLY A 37 3.49 2.16 -2.28
C GLY A 37 3.54 3.69 -2.43
N MET A 38 2.39 4.35 -2.61
CA MET A 38 2.31 5.82 -2.60
C MET A 38 2.78 6.40 -1.26
N TRP A 39 2.24 5.91 -0.15
CA TRP A 39 2.61 6.41 1.19
C TRP A 39 4.06 6.13 1.55
N MET A 40 4.59 4.98 1.12
CA MET A 40 6.01 4.66 1.28
C MET A 40 6.89 5.66 0.54
N ARG A 41 6.53 6.02 -0.71
CA ARG A 41 7.24 7.06 -1.46
C ARG A 41 7.19 8.42 -0.76
N VAL A 42 6.03 8.81 -0.22
CA VAL A 42 5.90 10.05 0.58
C VAL A 42 6.84 10.01 1.78
N ALA A 43 6.83 8.94 2.57
CA ALA A 43 7.70 8.79 3.74
C ALA A 43 9.19 8.86 3.37
N ILE A 44 9.59 8.19 2.28
CA ILE A 44 10.97 8.24 1.77
C ILE A 44 11.35 9.66 1.36
N LEU A 45 10.51 10.36 0.59
CA LEU A 45 10.77 11.73 0.14
C LEU A 45 10.90 12.68 1.34
N LEU A 46 9.97 12.61 2.30
CA LEU A 46 10.04 13.41 3.53
C LEU A 46 11.35 13.15 4.28
N LYS A 47 11.80 11.89 4.35
CA LYS A 47 13.05 11.54 5.01
C LYS A 47 14.27 12.10 4.28
N ILE A 48 14.32 11.99 2.95
CA ILE A 48 15.41 12.51 2.11
C ILE A 48 15.53 14.03 2.25
N PHE A 49 14.40 14.73 2.24
CA PHE A 49 14.37 16.19 2.32
C PHE A 49 14.33 16.73 3.77
N ARG A 50 14.40 15.85 4.79
CA ARG A 50 14.30 16.21 6.21
C ARG A 50 13.05 17.04 6.53
N ALA A 51 11.94 16.72 5.88
CA ALA A 51 10.64 17.38 6.04
C ALA A 51 9.65 16.53 6.88
N ASP A 52 10.12 15.47 7.53
CA ASP A 52 9.29 14.55 8.32
C ASP A 52 8.61 15.21 9.52
N SER A 53 9.19 16.27 10.09
CA SER A 53 8.56 17.08 11.14
C SER A 53 7.26 17.73 10.68
N VAL A 54 7.16 18.15 9.42
CA VAL A 54 5.98 18.83 8.87
C VAL A 54 4.74 17.95 8.99
N VAL A 55 4.88 16.63 8.80
CA VAL A 55 3.76 15.68 8.91
C VAL A 55 3.57 15.21 10.35
N ARG A 56 4.66 14.99 11.07
CA ARG A 56 4.60 14.45 12.44
C ARG A 56 4.02 15.45 13.44
N ASP A 57 4.28 16.73 13.22
CA ASP A 57 3.85 17.82 14.08
C ASP A 57 2.55 18.48 13.54
N PHE A 58 2.00 17.95 12.44
CA PHE A 58 0.73 18.40 11.86
C PHE A 58 -0.44 17.99 12.75
N ASP A 59 -1.20 18.96 13.25
CA ASP A 59 -2.43 18.71 13.99
C ASP A 59 -3.61 18.59 13.03
N ILE A 60 -4.24 17.41 13.01
CA ILE A 60 -5.43 17.13 12.20
C ILE A 60 -6.62 17.98 12.64
N SER A 61 -6.61 18.51 13.87
CA SER A 61 -7.64 19.42 14.36
C SER A 61 -7.73 20.72 13.54
N GLU A 62 -6.63 21.13 12.88
CA GLU A 62 -6.55 22.34 12.05
C GLU A 62 -7.23 22.19 10.67
N LEU A 63 -7.68 20.98 10.30
CA LEU A 63 -8.37 20.72 9.03
C LEU A 63 -9.88 21.00 9.07
N ASN A 64 -10.43 21.51 10.19
CA ASN A 64 -11.85 21.82 10.37
C ASN A 64 -12.11 23.29 10.70
#